data_AF-A0A2I0FKS4-F1
#
_entry.id   AF-A0A2I0FKS4-F1
#
_cell.length_a   1.000
_cell.length_b   1.000
_cell.length_c   1.000
_cell.angle_alpha   90.00
_cell.angle_beta   90.00
_cell.angle_gamma   90.00
#
_symmetry.space_group_name_H-M   'P 1'
#
loop_
_entity.id
_entity.type
_entity.pdbx_description
1 polymer ?
#
loop_
_entity_poly.entity_id
_entity_poly.type
_entity_poly.pdbx_seq_one_letter_code
_entity_poly.pdbx_strand_id
1 'polypeptide(L)'
;RKHLEMAVNTLLKTELTAFLDYEKYDRIGFNSGNSRNGAYTRTLHTEYGDLNLSIPRDRNGEFNQQTVAPYKRSNDTLESFVIHMFQKGVTMSEISDLIEKMYGHHYTPQTISNMTKAMSEQ
;
A
#
# COMPACT_ATOMS: atom_id res chain seq x y z
N ARG A 1 3.47 7.96 13.37
CA ARG A 1 2.84 8.74 12.27
C ARG A 1 3.72 8.83 11.02
N LYS A 2 4.92 9.43 11.05
CA LYS A 2 5.78 9.54 9.83
C LYS A 2 6.14 8.19 9.20
N HIS A 3 6.53 7.20 10.01
CA HIS A 3 6.82 5.84 9.51
C HIS A 3 5.61 5.18 8.84
N LEU A 4 4.41 5.43 9.37
CA LEU A 4 3.17 4.91 8.82
C LEU A 4 2.85 5.56 7.47
N GLU A 5 2.95 6.89 7.40
CA GLU A 5 2.76 7.62 6.15
C GLU A 5 3.76 7.17 5.07
N MET A 6 5.02 6.94 5.46
CA MET A 6 6.04 6.40 4.58
C MET A 6 5.70 4.99 4.10
N ALA A 7 5.30 4.09 4.99
CA ALA A 7 4.91 2.72 4.67
C ALA A 7 3.74 2.66 3.67
N VAL A 8 2.66 3.40 3.94
CA VAL A 8 1.47 3.42 3.05
C VAL A 8 1.82 4.05 1.70
N ASN A 9 2.63 5.11 1.67
CA ASN A 9 3.08 5.72 0.43
C ASN A 9 4.02 4.82 -0.39
N THR A 10 4.82 3.97 0.27
CA THR A 10 5.61 2.95 -0.41
C THR A 10 4.70 1.89 -1.03
N LEU A 11 3.74 1.36 -0.26
CA LEU A 11 2.79 0.35 -0.74
C LEU A 11 2.00 0.82 -1.96
N LEU A 12 1.50 2.05 -1.94
CA LEU A 12 0.79 2.64 -3.08
C LEU A 12 1.67 2.76 -4.34
N LYS A 13 2.96 3.09 -4.19
CA LYS A 13 3.89 3.14 -5.32
C LYS A 13 4.17 1.76 -5.89
N THR A 14 4.35 0.77 -5.01
CA THR A 14 4.55 -0.62 -5.44
C THR A 14 3.33 -1.19 -6.13
N GLU A 15 2.11 -0.82 -5.73
CA GLU A 15 0.89 -1.17 -6.47
C GLU A 15 0.90 -0.62 -7.90
N LEU A 16 1.28 0.64 -8.09
CA LEU A 16 1.37 1.21 -9.43
C LEU A 16 2.46 0.53 -10.27
N THR A 17 3.59 0.19 -9.66
CA THR A 17 4.64 -0.58 -10.34
C THR A 17 4.11 -1.96 -10.77
N ALA A 18 3.42 -2.67 -9.88
CA ALA A 18 2.85 -3.98 -10.19
C ALA A 18 1.76 -3.90 -11.27
N PHE A 19 0.98 -2.83 -11.30
CA PHE A 19 -0.03 -2.60 -12.34
C PHE A 19 0.58 -2.33 -13.72
N LEU A 20 1.66 -1.54 -13.76
CA LEU A 20 2.34 -1.19 -15.01
C LEU A 20 3.34 -2.25 -15.49
N ASP A 21 3.76 -3.17 -14.61
CA ASP A 21 4.75 -4.22 -14.87
C ASP A 21 6.16 -3.71 -15.25
N TYR A 22 6.51 -2.49 -14.82
CA TYR A 22 7.86 -1.95 -14.99
C TYR A 22 8.14 -0.86 -13.95
N GLU A 23 9.41 -0.64 -13.60
CA GLU A 23 9.81 0.33 -12.56
C GLU A 23 9.83 1.79 -13.02
N LYS A 24 9.90 2.72 -12.07
CA LYS A 24 10.02 4.15 -12.40
C LYS A 24 11.30 4.40 -13.21
N TYR A 25 11.15 5.04 -14.37
CA TYR A 25 12.22 5.32 -15.34
C TYR A 25 12.78 4.10 -16.08
N ASP A 26 12.14 2.94 -15.95
CA ASP A 26 12.52 1.77 -16.73
C ASP A 26 12.27 2.01 -18.24
N ARG A 27 13.22 1.55 -19.07
CA ARG A 27 13.17 1.63 -20.53
C ARG A 27 12.00 0.84 -21.10
N ILE A 28 11.56 -0.22 -20.42
CA ILE A 28 10.42 -1.06 -20.82
C ILE A 28 9.13 -0.22 -20.91
N GLY A 29 9.01 0.81 -20.07
CA GLY A 29 7.83 1.70 -20.08
C GLY A 29 7.73 2.63 -21.29
N PHE A 30 8.78 2.80 -22.09
CA PHE A 30 8.79 3.72 -23.22
C PHE A 30 7.96 3.15 -24.38
N ASN A 31 6.98 3.92 -24.86
CA ASN A 31 6.02 3.49 -25.90
C ASN A 31 5.19 2.24 -25.52
N SER A 32 5.06 1.92 -24.23
CA SER A 32 4.25 0.79 -23.74
C SER A 32 2.73 1.02 -23.79
N GLY A 33 2.29 2.23 -24.15
CA GLY A 33 0.87 2.62 -24.23
C GLY A 33 0.29 3.22 -22.94
N ASN A 34 0.82 2.85 -21.76
CA ASN A 34 0.45 3.48 -20.48
C ASN A 34 1.69 3.91 -19.69
N SER A 35 1.61 5.04 -19.00
CA SER A 35 2.75 5.63 -18.28
C SER A 35 2.37 6.22 -16.93
N ARG A 36 3.34 6.32 -16.01
CA ARG A 36 3.15 7.01 -14.74
C ARG A 36 2.88 8.50 -15.00
N ASN A 37 1.87 9.07 -14.34
CA ASN A 37 1.43 10.45 -14.51
C ASN A 37 1.37 11.21 -13.17
N GLY A 38 2.49 11.16 -12.45
CA GLY A 38 2.65 11.81 -11.15
C GLY A 38 1.77 11.21 -10.05
N ALA A 39 1.49 12.02 -9.04
CA ALA A 39 0.67 11.65 -7.89
C ALA A 39 -0.13 12.87 -7.41
N TYR A 40 -1.22 12.63 -6.69
CA TYR A 40 -1.95 13.67 -5.97
C TYR A 40 -1.94 13.41 -4.47
N THR A 41 -2.02 14.48 -3.68
CA THR A 41 -2.04 14.37 -2.23
C THR A 41 -3.47 14.14 -1.75
N ARG A 42 -3.63 13.22 -0.81
CA ARG A 42 -4.91 12.90 -0.17
C ARG A 42 -4.69 12.70 1.32
N THR A 43 -5.44 13.42 2.13
CA THR A 43 -5.44 13.23 3.58
C THR A 43 -6.41 12.12 3.95
N LEU A 44 -5.93 11.12 4.69
CA LEU A 44 -6.74 10.05 5.26
C LEU A 44 -6.90 10.30 6.76
N HIS A 45 -8.14 10.47 7.23
CA HIS A 45 -8.44 10.64 8.64
C HIS A 45 -8.42 9.27 9.31
N THR A 46 -7.56 9.11 10.29
CA THR A 46 -7.49 7.91 11.14
C THR A 46 -7.70 8.30 12.59
N GLU A 47 -8.06 7.34 13.43
CA GLU A 47 -8.23 7.57 14.89
C GLU A 47 -6.96 8.12 15.55
N TYR A 48 -5.80 7.91 14.93
CA TYR A 48 -4.50 8.36 15.41
C TYR A 48 -4.02 9.66 14.74
N GLY A 49 -4.92 10.33 14.01
CA GLY A 49 -4.69 11.57 13.30
C GLY A 49 -4.61 11.42 11.78
N ASP A 50 -4.33 12.54 11.13
CA ASP A 50 -4.37 12.63 9.67
C ASP A 50 -3.11 12.03 9.02
N LEU A 51 -3.26 11.23 7.96
CA LEU A 51 -2.13 10.75 7.16
C LEU A 51 -2.12 11.45 5.81
N ASN A 52 -0.98 12.01 5.41
CA ASN A 52 -0.84 12.64 4.11
C ASN A 52 -0.32 11.62 3.10
N LEU A 53 -1.24 11.09 2.30
CA LEU A 53 -0.93 10.07 1.31
C LEU A 53 -0.65 10.70 -0.05
N SER A 54 0.33 10.15 -0.76
CA SER A 54 0.66 10.47 -2.15
C SER A 54 0.13 9.36 -3.03
N ILE A 55 -1.06 9.55 -3.59
CA ILE A 55 -1.73 8.55 -4.41
C ILE A 55 -1.18 8.65 -5.84
N PRO A 56 -0.50 7.60 -6.33
CA PRO A 56 0.10 7.63 -7.65
C PRO A 56 -0.96 7.37 -8.74
N ARG A 57 -0.71 7.83 -9.95
CA ARG A 57 -1.64 7.70 -11.09
C ARG A 57 -0.92 7.24 -12.34
N ASP A 58 -1.65 6.52 -13.18
CA ASP A 58 -1.27 6.24 -14.55
C ASP A 58 -1.83 7.33 -15.50
N ARG A 59 -1.41 7.28 -16.76
CA ARG A 59 -1.76 8.28 -17.77
C ARG A 59 -3.10 8.00 -18.42
N ASN A 60 -3.49 6.73 -18.49
CA ASN A 60 -4.77 6.32 -19.07
C ASN A 60 -5.91 6.37 -18.05
N GLY A 61 -5.61 6.46 -16.75
CA GLY A 61 -6.60 6.49 -15.67
C GLY A 61 -7.19 5.12 -15.36
N GLU A 62 -6.49 4.06 -15.72
CA GLU A 62 -6.92 2.66 -15.54
C GLU A 62 -6.50 2.11 -14.16
N PHE A 63 -5.52 2.74 -13.51
CA PHE A 63 -5.03 2.30 -12.21
C PHE A 63 -6.01 2.66 -11.09
N ASN A 64 -6.43 1.64 -10.33
CA ASN A 64 -7.23 1.80 -9.12
C ASN A 64 -6.50 1.18 -7.92
N GLN A 65 -6.08 2.02 -6.97
CA GLN A 65 -5.37 1.54 -5.79
C GLN A 65 -6.25 0.66 -4.88
N GLN A 66 -5.65 -0.39 -4.31
CA GLN A 66 -6.32 -1.36 -3.44
C GLN A 66 -6.00 -1.11 -1.97
N THR A 67 -4.77 -0.68 -1.66
CA THR A 67 -4.30 -0.35 -0.31
C THR A 67 -5.19 0.69 0.38
N VAL A 68 -5.82 1.60 -0.38
CA VAL A 68 -6.79 2.55 0.17
C VAL A 68 -7.95 2.71 -0.79
N ALA A 69 -9.13 2.24 -0.38
CA ALA A 69 -10.34 2.31 -1.20
C ALA A 69 -10.54 3.71 -1.84
N PRO A 70 -10.93 3.77 -3.12
CA PRO A 70 -11.23 5.04 -3.79
C PRO A 70 -12.21 5.89 -2.98
N TYR A 71 -11.97 7.20 -2.91
CA TYR A 71 -12.84 8.19 -2.28
C TYR A 71 -13.07 8.06 -0.76
N LYS A 72 -12.63 6.98 -0.10
CA LYS A 72 -12.72 6.85 1.37
C LYS A 72 -11.81 7.87 2.07
N ARG A 73 -12.40 8.67 2.97
CA ARG A 73 -11.69 9.67 3.79
C ARG A 73 -11.44 9.23 5.22
N SER A 74 -12.12 8.18 5.67
CA SER A 74 -11.90 7.50 6.95
C SER A 74 -11.73 6.00 6.70
N ASN A 75 -10.97 5.35 7.56
CA ASN A 75 -10.72 3.91 7.45
C ASN A 75 -11.39 3.15 8.58
N ASP A 76 -12.29 2.24 8.23
CA ASP A 76 -12.94 1.35 9.19
C ASP A 76 -12.02 0.17 9.49
N THR A 77 -11.37 0.25 10.65
CA THR A 77 -10.92 -0.83 11.54
C THR A 77 -9.79 -1.78 11.13
N LEU A 78 -9.70 -2.33 9.89
CA LEU A 78 -8.74 -3.42 9.58
C LEU A 78 -7.31 -2.93 9.34
N GLU A 79 -7.14 -1.96 8.43
CA GLU A 79 -5.84 -1.37 8.14
C GLU A 79 -5.31 -0.60 9.35
N SER A 80 -6.17 0.10 10.10
CA SER A 80 -5.82 0.75 11.37
C SER A 80 -5.26 -0.23 12.41
N PHE A 81 -5.74 -1.49 12.42
CA PHE A 81 -5.28 -2.52 13.35
C PHE A 81 -3.92 -3.10 12.97
N VAL A 82 -3.69 -3.38 11.68
CA VAL A 82 -2.37 -3.79 11.18
C VAL A 82 -1.35 -2.68 11.48
N ILE A 83 -1.71 -1.44 11.18
CA ILE A 83 -0.94 -0.23 11.52
C ILE A 83 -0.64 -0.12 13.02
N HIS A 84 -1.61 -0.45 13.88
CA HIS A 84 -1.47 -0.42 15.33
C HIS A 84 -0.47 -1.47 15.84
N MET A 85 -0.49 -2.68 15.28
CA MET A 85 0.45 -3.75 15.61
C MET A 85 1.90 -3.39 15.24
N PHE A 86 2.09 -2.79 14.06
CA PHE A 86 3.40 -2.24 13.65
C PHE A 86 3.93 -1.19 14.64
N GLN A 87 3.07 -0.31 15.17
CA GLN A 87 3.47 0.73 16.13
C GLN A 87 3.80 0.18 17.53
N LYS A 88 3.24 -0.98 17.90
CA LYS A 88 3.50 -1.64 19.17
C LYS A 88 4.79 -2.46 19.19
N GLY A 89 5.53 -2.51 18.08
CA GLY A 89 6.75 -3.30 17.94
C GLY A 89 6.47 -4.80 17.84
N VAL A 90 5.25 -5.17 17.47
CA VAL A 90 4.89 -6.57 17.20
C VAL A 90 5.61 -7.00 15.93
N THR A 91 6.22 -8.18 15.99
CA THR A 91 7.08 -8.66 14.91
C THR A 91 6.27 -9.02 13.69
N MET A 92 6.87 -8.93 12.50
CA MET A 92 6.19 -9.24 11.23
C MET A 92 5.60 -10.65 11.20
N SER A 93 6.23 -11.61 11.89
CA SER A 93 5.74 -12.98 12.00
C SER A 93 4.46 -13.05 12.84
N GLU A 94 4.38 -12.30 13.93
CA GLU A 94 3.20 -12.25 14.80
C GLU A 94 2.03 -11.52 14.11
N ILE A 95 2.31 -10.47 13.33
CA ILE A 95 1.28 -9.77 12.53
C ILE A 95 0.73 -10.69 11.44
N SER A 96 1.60 -11.44 10.76
CA SER A 96 1.22 -12.44 9.77
C SER A 96 0.33 -13.54 10.38
N ASP A 97 0.77 -14.13 11.50
CA ASP A 97 0.01 -15.17 12.22
C ASP A 97 -1.37 -14.67 12.67
N LEU A 98 -1.47 -13.41 13.07
CA LEU A 98 -2.72 -12.83 13.57
C LEU A 98 -3.68 -12.49 12.42
N ILE A 99 -3.17 -12.01 11.28
CA ILE A 99 -3.94 -11.80 10.05
C ILE A 99 -4.45 -13.14 9.52
N GLU A 100 -3.61 -14.18 9.51
CA GLU A 100 -3.94 -15.54 9.07
C GLU A 100 -5.03 -16.16 9.98
N LYS A 101 -4.89 -16.05 11.31
CA LYS A 101 -5.90 -16.52 12.27
C LYS A 101 -7.24 -15.78 12.19
N MET A 102 -7.23 -14.49 11.83
CA MET A 102 -8.44 -13.67 11.77
C MET A 102 -9.19 -13.77 10.43
N TYR A 103 -8.46 -13.86 9.31
CA TYR A 103 -9.07 -13.76 7.98
C TYR A 103 -8.97 -15.02 7.12
N GLY A 104 -8.11 -16.00 7.45
CA GLY A 104 -8.09 -17.42 7.03
C GLY A 104 -8.17 -17.80 5.54
N HIS A 105 -8.63 -16.92 4.65
CA HIS A 105 -9.23 -17.28 3.37
C HIS A 105 -9.16 -16.19 2.28
N HIS A 106 -8.88 -14.92 2.61
CA HIS A 106 -8.93 -13.83 1.62
C HIS A 106 -7.62 -13.50 0.92
N TYR A 107 -6.47 -13.82 1.52
CA TYR A 107 -5.16 -13.54 0.96
C TYR A 107 -4.30 -14.79 1.01
N THR A 108 -3.60 -15.08 -0.09
CA THR A 108 -2.69 -16.24 -0.13
C THR A 108 -1.44 -15.96 0.71
N PRO A 109 -0.82 -16.99 1.31
CA PRO A 109 0.45 -16.85 2.03
C PRO A 109 1.53 -16.16 1.20
N GLN A 110 1.51 -16.35 -0.12
CA GLN A 110 2.42 -15.70 -1.06
C GLN A 110 2.21 -14.18 -1.12
N THR A 111 0.97 -13.71 -1.11
CA THR A 111 0.63 -12.28 -1.11
C THR A 111 1.16 -11.61 0.16
N ILE A 112 1.00 -12.28 1.30
CA ILE A 112 1.50 -11.81 2.60
C ILE A 112 3.03 -11.79 2.58
N SER A 113 3.69 -12.86 2.14
CA SER A 113 5.15 -12.93 2.05
C SER A 113 5.77 -11.86 1.13
N ASN A 114 5.12 -11.58 -0.01
CA ASN A 114 5.59 -10.56 -0.94
C ASN A 114 5.46 -9.14 -0.34
N MET A 115 4.35 -8.87 0.36
CA MET A 115 4.16 -7.61 1.08
C MET A 115 5.17 -7.45 2.22
N THR A 116 5.42 -8.49 3.02
CA THR A 116 6.41 -8.46 4.11
C THR A 116 7.83 -8.23 3.60
N LYS A 117 8.20 -8.84 2.47
CA LYS A 117 9.53 -8.67 1.86
C LYS A 117 9.75 -7.24 1.37
N ALA A 118 8.76 -6.67 0.68
CA ALA A 118 8.82 -5.30 0.17
C ALA A 118 8.93 -4.24 1.30
N MET A 119 8.47 -4.56 2.51
CA MET A 119 8.53 -3.64 3.67
C MET A 119 9.74 -3.87 4.59
N SER A 120 10.38 -5.05 4.53
CA SER A 120 11.58 -5.37 5.33
C SER A 120 12.89 -4.96 4.64
N GLU A 121 12.84 -4.69 3.33
CA GLU A 121 13.96 -4.17 2.54
C GLU A 121 14.08 -2.62 2.60
N GLN A 122 13.31 -1.96 3.49
CA GLN A 122 13.40 -0.53 3.84
C GLN A 122 13.97 -0.32 5.25
#